data_AF-W8BIR7-F1
#
_entry.id   AF-W8BIR7-F1
#
_cell.length_a   1.000
_cell.length_b   1.000
_cell.length_c   1.000
_cell.angle_alpha   90.00
_cell.angle_beta   90.00
_cell.angle_gamma   90.00
#
_symmetry.space_group_name_H-M   'P 1'
#
loop_
_entity.id
_entity.type
_entity.pdbx_description
1 polymer ?
#
loop_
_entity_poly.entity_id
_entity_poly.type
_entity_poly.pdbx_seq_one_letter_code
_entity_poly.pdbx_strand_id
1 'polypeptide(L)'
;HVATHSELENILWAAVDNYDWGSASHLFKELATKTQNATVHYTAYKVLWRKLTANKLQYDPTNLLDFYATVRNVTNLVATSSQQLLELELEIRTELVARCAQLLEVPLHPPSFEGLSDVCKNESNYQLVRRTLTQLERLEEDIFVEVLNITFDAAASLEDKKNITQALNCLGVNANQQLIVHLLYLERNPDLYALLYNKIQKLVSLCDMTRLKPQHLIRILPFLPTSMEALHNASAVCIRNVTGPFGYLSECPQTSLMCTYSANYKYRSVYSVERLLGSKYILRSIYWQRYIMSENRNNGSSVPAFIKNIYSSGTPSVWQAVFVGNNVALMDPTMRQYLCGGNQTMWSSAEQHVYSRRAEDFLLYQHECLWLIEDCSSFM
;
A
#
# COMPACT_ATOMS: atom_id res chain seq x y z
N HIS A 1 -11.18 50.30 -18.50
CA HIS A 1 -9.90 50.66 -17.83
C HIS A 1 -9.15 49.38 -17.52
N VAL A 2 -7.93 49.24 -18.02
CA VAL A 2 -7.05 48.11 -17.66
C VAL A 2 -6.35 48.52 -16.38
N ALA A 3 -6.72 47.91 -15.25
CA ALA A 3 -6.03 48.12 -13.98
C ALA A 3 -4.56 47.70 -14.14
N THR A 4 -3.65 48.50 -13.59
CA THR A 4 -2.24 48.12 -13.47
C THR A 4 -2.09 46.93 -12.52
N HIS A 5 -0.99 46.18 -12.64
CA HIS A 5 -0.76 44.98 -11.82
C HIS A 5 -0.82 45.26 -10.30
N SER A 6 -0.33 46.43 -9.87
CA SER A 6 -0.39 46.89 -8.47
C SER A 6 -1.80 47.28 -8.02
N GLU A 7 -2.60 47.91 -8.90
CA GLU A 7 -4.00 48.22 -8.60
C GLU A 7 -4.82 46.94 -8.44
N LEU A 8 -4.61 45.94 -9.29
CA LEU A 8 -5.28 44.65 -9.18
C LEU A 8 -4.93 43.94 -7.87
N GLU A 9 -3.66 43.92 -7.48
CA GLU A 9 -3.22 43.31 -6.21
C GLU A 9 -3.88 43.99 -5.00
N ASN A 10 -3.95 45.32 -4.99
CA ASN A 10 -4.60 46.08 -3.91
C ASN A 10 -6.12 45.82 -3.84
N ILE A 11 -6.79 45.77 -5.00
CA ILE A 11 -8.24 45.46 -5.07
C ILE A 11 -8.50 44.05 -4.51
N LEU A 12 -7.71 43.07 -4.95
CA LEU A 12 -7.86 41.68 -4.51
C LEU A 12 -7.52 41.52 -3.03
N TRP A 13 -6.48 42.18 -2.52
CA TRP A 13 -6.14 42.17 -1.09
C TRP A 13 -7.29 42.74 -0.25
N ALA A 14 -7.78 43.93 -0.60
CA ALA A 14 -8.90 44.56 0.11
C ALA A 14 -10.17 43.70 0.11
N ALA A 15 -10.40 42.93 -0.96
CA ALA A 15 -11.56 42.05 -1.07
C ALA A 15 -11.49 40.85 -0.09
N VAL A 16 -10.30 40.38 0.29
CA VAL A 16 -10.14 39.18 1.12
C VAL A 16 -9.56 39.43 2.52
N ASP A 17 -9.11 40.65 2.83
CA ASP A 17 -8.41 40.98 4.08
C ASP A 17 -9.20 40.53 5.33
N ASN A 18 -10.51 40.81 5.35
CA ASN A 18 -11.40 40.48 6.47
C ASN A 18 -12.03 39.09 6.41
N TYR A 19 -11.73 38.29 5.38
CA TYR A 19 -12.29 36.95 5.23
C TYR A 19 -11.41 35.90 5.92
N ASP A 20 -12.03 34.83 6.43
CA ASP A 20 -11.29 33.63 6.85
C ASP A 20 -10.69 32.90 5.63
N TRP A 21 -9.77 31.97 5.87
CA TRP A 21 -9.08 31.23 4.81
C TRP A 21 -10.04 30.50 3.85
N GLY A 22 -11.07 29.85 4.39
CA GLY A 22 -12.02 29.08 3.59
C GLY A 22 -12.82 29.99 2.66
N SER A 23 -13.33 31.10 3.20
CA SER A 23 -14.11 32.07 2.42
C SER A 23 -13.26 32.79 1.37
N ALA A 24 -12.04 33.20 1.72
CA ALA A 24 -11.11 33.82 0.77
C ALA A 24 -10.71 32.87 -0.36
N SER A 25 -10.41 31.61 -0.03
CA SER A 25 -10.07 30.57 -1.01
C SER A 25 -11.23 30.28 -1.95
N HIS A 26 -12.47 30.22 -1.42
CA HIS A 26 -13.67 30.02 -2.23
C HIS A 26 -13.88 31.17 -3.24
N LEU A 27 -13.77 32.42 -2.78
CA LEU A 27 -13.93 33.61 -3.62
C LEU A 27 -12.96 33.58 -4.82
N PHE A 28 -11.69 33.27 -4.58
CA PHE A 28 -10.71 33.23 -5.67
C PHE A 28 -10.80 31.98 -6.52
N LYS A 29 -11.29 30.86 -5.99
CA LYS A 29 -11.66 29.70 -6.81
C LYS A 29 -12.77 30.09 -7.81
N GLU A 30 -13.80 30.81 -7.36
CA GLU A 30 -14.83 31.32 -8.28
C GLU A 30 -14.24 32.30 -9.31
N LEU A 31 -13.39 33.23 -8.87
CA LEU A 31 -12.73 34.17 -9.77
C LEU A 31 -11.93 33.42 -10.85
N ALA A 32 -11.14 32.42 -10.43
CA ALA A 32 -10.36 31.59 -11.33
C ALA A 32 -11.24 30.81 -12.31
N THR A 33 -12.40 30.29 -11.90
CA THR A 33 -13.31 29.62 -12.86
C THR A 33 -13.93 30.56 -13.89
N LYS A 34 -14.05 31.85 -13.57
CA LYS A 34 -14.70 32.86 -14.43
C LYS A 34 -13.74 33.61 -15.35
N THR A 35 -12.43 33.43 -15.18
CA THR A 35 -11.40 34.14 -15.97
C THR A 35 -10.35 33.16 -16.45
N GLN A 36 -9.95 33.21 -17.72
CA GLN A 36 -8.79 32.45 -18.25
C GLN A 36 -7.52 33.31 -18.34
N ASN A 37 -7.43 34.38 -17.54
CA ASN A 37 -6.35 35.35 -17.62
C ASN A 37 -5.24 34.99 -16.63
N ALA A 38 -4.08 34.61 -17.15
CA ALA A 38 -2.93 34.17 -16.35
C ALA A 38 -2.44 35.24 -15.36
N THR A 39 -2.51 36.54 -15.70
CA THR A 39 -2.15 37.64 -14.79
C THR A 39 -3.13 37.73 -13.62
N VAL A 40 -4.43 37.57 -13.87
CA VAL A 40 -5.45 37.59 -12.81
C VAL A 40 -5.26 36.39 -11.88
N HIS A 41 -5.01 35.20 -12.42
CA HIS A 41 -4.70 34.01 -11.62
C HIS A 41 -3.46 34.21 -10.75
N TYR A 42 -2.35 34.64 -11.34
CA TYR A 42 -1.11 34.87 -10.60
C TYR A 42 -1.31 35.89 -9.48
N THR A 43 -1.90 37.06 -9.77
CA THR A 43 -2.13 38.08 -8.74
C THR A 43 -3.07 37.57 -7.63
N ALA A 44 -4.14 36.86 -7.97
CA ALA A 44 -5.08 36.30 -6.98
C ALA A 44 -4.39 35.26 -6.08
N TYR A 45 -3.65 34.30 -6.65
CA TYR A 45 -2.96 33.30 -5.86
C TYR A 45 -1.80 33.88 -5.05
N LYS A 46 -1.10 34.89 -5.56
CA LYS A 46 -0.09 35.62 -4.79
C LYS A 46 -0.70 36.34 -3.58
N VAL A 47 -1.88 36.94 -3.72
CA VAL A 47 -2.62 37.55 -2.60
C VAL A 47 -3.03 36.51 -1.56
N LEU A 48 -3.56 35.35 -1.98
CA LEU A 48 -3.86 34.26 -1.04
C LEU A 48 -2.61 33.74 -0.35
N TRP A 49 -1.52 33.59 -1.08
CA TRP A 49 -0.25 33.14 -0.51
C TRP A 49 0.24 34.07 0.59
N ARG A 50 0.21 35.39 0.34
CA ARG A 50 0.52 36.41 1.34
C ARG A 50 -0.41 36.36 2.54
N LYS A 51 -1.71 36.13 2.33
CA LYS A 51 -2.69 36.01 3.42
C LYS A 51 -2.43 34.78 4.28
N LEU A 52 -2.18 33.63 3.64
CA LEU A 52 -1.93 32.36 4.30
C LEU A 52 -0.67 32.43 5.16
N THR A 53 0.41 32.99 4.63
CA THR A 53 1.69 33.15 5.32
C THR A 53 1.68 34.22 6.41
N ALA A 54 0.85 35.27 6.27
CA ALA A 54 0.73 36.33 7.28
C ALA A 54 0.02 35.86 8.57
N ASN A 55 -0.88 34.88 8.47
CA ASN A 55 -1.67 34.41 9.62
C ASN A 55 -1.17 33.05 10.13
N LYS A 56 -0.37 33.06 11.20
CA LYS A 56 0.18 31.84 11.84
C LYS A 56 -0.88 30.81 12.26
N LEU A 57 -2.11 31.23 12.57
CA LEU A 57 -3.18 30.31 12.96
C LEU A 57 -3.79 29.58 11.76
N GLN A 58 -3.76 30.21 10.58
CA GLN A 58 -4.24 29.62 9.32
C GLN A 58 -3.12 28.89 8.58
N TYR A 59 -1.88 29.20 8.93
CA TYR A 59 -0.68 28.62 8.37
C TYR A 59 -0.39 27.20 8.89
N ASP A 60 -1.36 26.32 8.70
CA ASP A 60 -1.24 24.89 8.97
C ASP A 60 -0.95 24.10 7.68
N PRO A 61 -0.30 22.93 7.77
CA PRO A 61 0.03 22.13 6.58
C PRO A 61 -1.20 21.64 5.79
N THR A 62 -2.38 21.56 6.40
CA THR A 62 -3.60 21.11 5.69
C THR A 62 -4.14 22.18 4.76
N ASN A 63 -4.20 23.45 5.19
CA ASN A 63 -4.56 24.58 4.34
C ASN A 63 -3.55 24.76 3.21
N LEU A 64 -2.26 24.55 3.50
CA LEU A 64 -1.18 24.64 2.51
C LEU A 64 -1.25 23.54 1.44
N LEU A 65 -1.64 22.32 1.81
CA LEU A 65 -1.89 21.22 0.87
C LEU A 65 -3.04 21.54 -0.07
N ASP A 66 -4.18 21.99 0.48
CA ASP A 66 -5.35 22.36 -0.31
C ASP A 66 -5.05 23.54 -1.25
N PHE A 67 -4.25 24.50 -0.77
CA PHE A 67 -3.79 25.63 -1.56
C PHE A 67 -2.88 25.19 -2.71
N TYR A 68 -1.87 24.39 -2.41
CA TYR A 68 -0.93 23.86 -3.40
C TYR A 68 -1.65 23.07 -4.49
N ALA A 69 -2.58 22.19 -4.13
CA ALA A 69 -3.38 21.43 -5.09
C ALA A 69 -4.21 22.37 -5.99
N THR A 70 -4.74 23.47 -5.45
CA THR A 70 -5.50 24.46 -6.22
C THR A 70 -4.61 25.22 -7.21
N VAL A 71 -3.45 25.69 -6.75
CA VAL A 71 -2.49 26.42 -7.60
C VAL A 71 -1.98 25.52 -8.71
N ARG A 72 -1.53 24.30 -8.39
CA ARG A 72 -1.05 23.31 -9.37
C ARG A 72 -2.09 23.00 -10.45
N ASN A 73 -3.36 22.85 -10.07
CA ASN A 73 -4.43 22.62 -11.04
C ASN A 73 -4.57 23.78 -12.03
N VAL A 74 -4.48 25.02 -11.55
CA VAL A 74 -4.53 26.19 -12.46
C VAL A 74 -3.26 26.31 -13.28
N THR A 75 -2.09 26.05 -12.70
CA THR A 75 -0.84 26.03 -13.46
C THR A 75 -0.94 25.01 -14.59
N ASN A 76 -1.37 23.78 -14.35
CA ASN A 76 -1.55 22.78 -15.41
C ASN A 76 -2.49 23.23 -16.54
N LEU A 77 -3.53 24.01 -16.22
CA LEU A 77 -4.49 24.53 -17.21
C LEU A 77 -3.93 25.70 -18.03
N VAL A 78 -3.04 26.51 -17.46
CA VAL A 78 -2.63 27.82 -18.00
C VAL A 78 -1.10 27.90 -18.25
N ALA A 79 -0.35 26.82 -17.97
CA ALA A 79 1.12 26.76 -17.89
C ALA A 79 1.85 27.28 -19.13
N THR A 80 1.27 27.15 -20.32
CA THR A 80 1.86 27.64 -21.56
C THR A 80 1.96 29.18 -21.64
N SER A 81 1.38 29.91 -20.68
CA SER A 81 1.18 31.35 -20.78
C SER A 81 1.65 32.20 -19.58
N SER A 82 2.24 31.61 -18.52
CA SER A 82 2.79 32.41 -17.40
C SER A 82 3.89 31.72 -16.59
N GLN A 83 5.13 32.20 -16.77
CA GLN A 83 6.30 31.85 -15.96
C GLN A 83 6.11 32.17 -14.48
N GLN A 84 5.44 33.28 -14.16
CA GLN A 84 5.26 33.77 -12.79
C GLN A 84 4.40 32.83 -11.94
N LEU A 85 3.43 32.15 -12.55
CA LEU A 85 2.58 31.18 -11.86
C LEU A 85 3.36 29.89 -11.55
N LEU A 86 4.24 29.46 -12.45
CA LEU A 86 5.15 28.33 -12.22
C LEU A 86 6.13 28.60 -11.06
N GLU A 87 6.70 29.81 -11.01
CA GLU A 87 7.58 30.24 -9.92
C GLU A 87 6.84 30.27 -8.56
N LEU A 88 5.62 30.80 -8.54
CA LEU A 88 4.78 30.81 -7.33
C LEU A 88 4.42 29.38 -6.88
N GLU A 89 4.05 28.49 -7.80
CA GLU A 89 3.79 27.09 -7.46
C GLU A 89 5.01 26.43 -6.82
N LEU A 90 6.21 26.66 -7.36
CA LEU A 90 7.44 26.09 -6.85
C LEU A 90 7.80 26.64 -5.46
N GLU A 91 7.57 27.93 -5.22
CA GLU A 91 7.71 28.55 -3.90
C GLU A 91 6.77 27.87 -2.89
N ILE A 92 5.47 27.75 -3.22
CA ILE A 92 4.46 27.13 -2.36
C ILE A 92 4.81 25.67 -2.08
N ARG A 93 5.25 24.91 -3.10
CA ARG A 93 5.66 23.51 -2.96
C ARG A 93 6.83 23.35 -2.00
N THR A 94 7.85 24.20 -2.14
CA THR A 94 9.05 24.17 -1.29
C THR A 94 8.70 24.38 0.17
N GLU A 95 7.86 25.37 0.43
CA GLU A 95 7.43 25.70 1.78
C GLU A 95 6.44 24.65 2.34
N LEU A 96 5.57 24.08 1.49
CA LEU A 96 4.71 22.94 1.83
C LEU A 96 5.54 21.76 2.36
N VAL A 97 6.57 21.38 1.61
CA VAL A 97 7.46 20.28 1.98
C VAL A 97 8.10 20.54 3.34
N ALA A 98 8.65 21.74 3.55
CA ALA A 98 9.29 22.12 4.81
C ALA A 98 8.30 22.08 5.99
N ARG A 99 7.09 22.61 5.81
CA ARG A 99 6.06 22.66 6.86
C ARG A 99 5.48 21.29 7.21
N CYS A 100 5.24 20.45 6.20
CA CYS A 100 4.87 19.07 6.43
C CYS A 100 5.98 18.34 7.20
N ALA A 101 7.25 18.52 6.83
CA ALA A 101 8.36 17.86 7.51
C ALA A 101 8.47 18.27 8.98
N GLN A 102 8.37 19.57 9.27
CA GLN A 102 8.34 20.10 10.64
C GLN A 102 7.19 19.51 11.47
N LEU A 103 6.00 19.36 10.88
CA LEU A 103 4.86 18.74 11.57
C LEU A 103 5.09 17.24 11.83
N LEU A 104 5.66 16.52 10.87
CA LEU A 104 5.92 15.09 10.95
C LEU A 104 7.12 14.75 11.85
N GLU A 105 7.93 15.74 12.21
CA GLU A 105 9.02 15.58 13.18
C GLU A 105 8.48 15.26 14.59
N VAL A 106 7.39 15.92 14.98
CA VAL A 106 6.77 15.83 16.32
C VAL A 106 6.60 14.40 16.85
N PRO A 107 6.03 13.45 16.09
CA PRO A 107 5.88 12.06 16.57
C PRO A 107 7.21 11.29 16.69
N LEU A 108 8.32 11.76 16.10
CA LEU A 108 9.61 11.06 16.15
C LEU A 108 10.43 11.34 17.40
N HIS A 109 10.10 12.40 18.14
CA HIS A 109 10.75 12.77 19.41
C HIS A 109 9.69 12.96 20.53
N PRO A 110 8.89 11.92 20.83
CA PRO A 110 7.85 12.03 21.85
C PRO A 110 8.45 12.31 23.23
N PRO A 111 7.69 12.92 24.17
CA PRO A 111 8.14 13.15 25.54
C PRO A 111 8.57 11.85 26.27
N SER A 112 8.05 10.71 25.84
CA SER A 112 8.48 9.37 26.27
C SER A 112 8.29 8.35 25.15
N PHE A 113 9.24 7.43 25.04
CA PHE A 113 9.15 6.27 24.15
C PHE A 113 8.39 5.09 24.80
N GLU A 114 8.11 5.15 26.11
CA GLU A 114 7.33 4.15 26.80
C GLU A 114 5.85 4.21 26.36
N GLY A 115 5.26 3.06 26.03
CA GLY A 115 3.87 3.00 25.57
C GLY A 115 3.62 3.65 24.20
N LEU A 116 4.67 3.99 23.44
CA LEU A 116 4.55 4.73 22.17
C LEU A 116 3.66 4.03 21.15
N SER A 117 3.60 2.69 21.16
CA SER A 117 2.69 1.96 20.26
C SER A 117 1.21 2.32 20.50
N ASP A 118 0.80 2.60 21.73
CA ASP A 118 -0.59 2.96 22.04
C ASP A 118 -0.84 4.43 21.69
N VAL A 119 0.16 5.29 21.90
CA VAL A 119 0.15 6.68 21.47
C VAL A 119 -0.01 6.79 19.95
N CYS A 120 0.79 6.06 19.18
CA CYS A 120 0.71 6.03 17.71
C CYS A 120 -0.58 5.39 17.17
N LYS A 121 -1.29 4.57 17.97
CA LYS A 121 -2.56 3.95 17.54
C LYS A 121 -3.76 4.81 17.82
N ASN A 122 -3.71 5.62 18.89
CA ASN A 122 -4.81 6.51 19.22
C ASN A 122 -4.96 7.58 18.12
N GLU A 123 -6.16 7.70 17.54
CA GLU A 123 -6.44 8.65 16.47
C GLU A 123 -6.50 10.10 16.95
N SER A 124 -6.82 10.32 18.23
CA SER A 124 -6.79 11.68 18.80
C SER A 124 -5.36 12.21 18.93
N ASN A 125 -4.39 11.31 19.07
CA ASN A 125 -2.98 11.66 19.13
C ASN A 125 -2.48 11.96 17.71
N TYR A 126 -1.84 13.12 17.56
CA TYR A 126 -1.31 13.62 16.28
C TYR A 126 -2.37 13.76 15.18
N GLN A 127 -3.58 14.23 15.52
CA GLN A 127 -4.68 14.39 14.56
C GLN A 127 -4.28 15.19 13.30
N LEU A 128 -3.52 16.27 13.47
CA LEU A 128 -3.04 17.09 12.35
C LEU A 128 -2.05 16.29 11.47
N VAL A 129 -1.09 15.58 12.07
CA VAL A 129 -0.15 14.70 11.34
C VAL A 129 -0.89 13.68 10.50
N ARG A 130 -1.91 13.01 11.06
CA ARG A 130 -2.71 12.02 10.33
C ARG A 130 -3.47 12.62 9.14
N ARG A 131 -4.08 13.80 9.33
CA ARG A 131 -4.77 14.51 8.25
C ARG A 131 -3.80 14.88 7.13
N THR A 132 -2.64 15.43 7.48
CA THR A 132 -1.56 15.75 6.54
C THR A 132 -1.06 14.52 5.79
N LEU A 133 -0.77 13.41 6.48
CA LEU A 133 -0.38 12.14 5.86
C LEU A 133 -1.43 11.60 4.87
N THR A 134 -2.71 11.72 5.22
CA THR A 134 -3.83 11.27 4.36
C THR A 134 -3.95 12.11 3.10
N GLN A 135 -3.73 13.43 3.20
CA GLN A 135 -3.75 14.33 2.06
C GLN A 135 -2.52 14.17 1.16
N LEU A 136 -1.32 13.97 1.74
CA LEU A 136 -0.09 13.71 0.98
C LEU A 136 -0.20 12.47 0.09
N GLU A 137 -0.92 11.42 0.54
CA GLU A 137 -1.17 10.22 -0.27
C GLU A 137 -1.98 10.49 -1.54
N ARG A 138 -2.81 11.54 -1.54
CA ARG A 138 -3.67 11.90 -2.67
C ARG A 138 -2.92 12.71 -3.74
N LEU A 139 -1.73 13.20 -3.43
CA LEU A 139 -0.90 13.90 -4.40
C LEU A 139 -0.24 12.87 -5.32
N GLU A 140 -0.35 13.08 -6.63
CA GLU A 140 0.26 12.18 -7.62
C GLU A 140 1.81 12.26 -7.59
N GLU A 141 2.35 13.37 -7.08
CA GLU A 141 3.78 13.60 -6.91
C GLU A 141 4.39 12.81 -5.74
N ASP A 142 5.72 12.71 -5.74
CA ASP A 142 6.48 12.03 -4.68
C ASP A 142 6.84 12.95 -3.50
N ILE A 143 5.95 13.90 -3.19
CA ILE A 143 6.14 14.88 -2.11
C ILE A 143 6.25 14.16 -0.75
N PHE A 144 5.55 13.04 -0.57
CA PHE A 144 5.62 12.28 0.67
C PHE A 144 7.05 11.80 0.99
N VAL A 145 7.79 11.31 -0.01
CA VAL A 145 9.18 10.84 0.17
C VAL A 145 10.11 12.01 0.49
N GLU A 146 9.93 13.15 -0.16
CA GLU A 146 10.72 14.36 0.10
C GLU A 146 10.50 14.90 1.52
N VAL A 147 9.23 14.97 1.94
CA VAL A 147 8.84 15.33 3.31
C VAL A 147 9.52 14.40 4.32
N LEU A 148 9.48 13.07 4.10
CA LEU A 148 10.12 12.10 4.99
C LEU A 148 11.64 12.28 5.06
N ASN A 149 12.30 12.54 3.95
CA ASN A 149 13.75 12.77 3.95
C ASN A 149 14.13 13.94 4.85
N ILE A 150 13.46 15.08 4.70
CA ILE A 150 13.70 16.27 5.54
C ILE A 150 13.32 15.99 7.00
N THR A 151 12.21 15.27 7.23
CA THR A 151 11.76 14.87 8.57
C THR A 151 12.83 14.02 9.27
N PHE A 152 13.45 13.08 8.56
CA PHE A 152 14.49 12.22 9.12
C PHE A 152 15.79 12.98 9.39
N ASP A 153 16.15 13.96 8.56
CA ASP A 153 17.31 14.82 8.80
C ASP A 153 17.13 15.70 10.05
N ALA A 154 15.92 16.25 10.23
CA ALA A 154 15.57 16.99 11.44
C ALA A 154 15.59 16.08 12.67
N ALA A 155 14.90 14.94 12.63
CA ALA A 155 14.83 14.00 13.75
C ALA A 155 16.20 13.42 14.15
N ALA A 156 17.08 13.15 13.19
CA ALA A 156 18.43 12.67 13.45
C ALA A 156 19.30 13.68 14.22
N SER A 157 18.92 14.96 14.22
CA SER A 157 19.59 16.01 15.00
C SER A 157 19.10 16.08 16.45
N LEU A 158 17.96 15.46 16.77
CA LEU A 158 17.31 15.52 18.08
C LEU A 158 17.34 14.18 18.84
N GLU A 159 17.31 13.05 18.14
CA GLU A 159 17.10 11.74 18.73
C GLU A 159 18.08 10.69 18.22
N ASP A 160 18.35 9.69 19.06
CA ASP A 160 19.12 8.53 18.66
C ASP A 160 18.39 7.73 17.57
N LYS A 161 19.15 7.20 16.61
CA LYS A 161 18.60 6.40 15.51
C LYS A 161 17.69 5.26 15.99
N LYS A 162 18.08 4.58 17.07
CA LYS A 162 17.29 3.50 17.67
C LYS A 162 15.96 3.98 18.24
N ASN A 163 15.93 5.16 18.86
CA ASN A 163 14.69 5.76 19.38
C ASN A 163 13.73 6.10 18.25
N ILE A 164 14.24 6.72 17.18
CA ILE A 164 13.47 7.03 15.98
C ILE A 164 12.81 5.77 15.39
N THR A 165 13.52 4.61 15.35
CA THR A 165 12.91 3.35 14.87
C THR A 165 11.70 2.88 15.68
N GLN A 166 11.57 3.27 16.94
CA GLN A 166 10.42 2.95 17.76
C GLN A 166 9.21 3.81 17.37
N ALA A 167 9.47 5.05 16.94
CA ALA A 167 8.47 6.04 16.57
C ALA A 167 8.01 5.99 15.10
N LEU A 168 8.72 5.30 14.20
CA LEU A 168 8.35 5.25 12.76
C LEU A 168 6.90 4.83 12.49
N ASN A 169 6.29 3.99 13.34
CA ASN A 169 4.90 3.57 13.20
C ASN A 169 3.90 4.73 13.36
N CYS A 170 4.28 5.83 14.01
CA CYS A 170 3.47 7.04 14.07
C CYS A 170 3.41 7.77 12.70
N LEU A 171 4.35 7.51 11.80
CA LEU A 171 4.43 8.12 10.46
C LEU A 171 3.79 7.24 9.39
N GLY A 172 2.48 7.08 9.45
CA GLY A 172 1.73 6.46 8.37
C GLY A 172 0.33 6.08 8.80
N VAL A 173 -0.66 6.40 7.96
CA VAL A 173 -2.07 6.10 8.25
C VAL A 173 -2.50 4.72 7.77
N ASN A 174 -1.70 4.06 6.93
CA ASN A 174 -1.94 2.72 6.42
C ASN A 174 -0.64 1.91 6.27
N ALA A 175 -0.76 0.61 5.98
CA ALA A 175 0.38 -0.30 5.85
C ALA A 175 1.35 0.10 4.73
N ASN A 176 0.85 0.64 3.61
CA ASN A 176 1.69 1.07 2.49
C ASN A 176 2.59 2.25 2.89
N GLN A 177 2.02 3.27 3.52
CA GLN A 177 2.80 4.42 4.02
C GLN A 177 3.80 3.99 5.09
N GLN A 178 3.35 3.21 6.08
CA GLN A 178 4.24 2.72 7.14
C GLN A 178 5.40 1.92 6.55
N LEU A 179 5.15 1.07 5.55
CA LEU A 179 6.20 0.33 4.84
C LEU A 179 7.19 1.28 4.16
N ILE A 180 6.72 2.29 3.42
CA ILE A 180 7.57 3.29 2.75
C ILE A 180 8.46 4.01 3.78
N VAL A 181 7.90 4.44 4.91
CA VAL A 181 8.64 5.08 6.00
C VAL A 181 9.77 4.19 6.52
N HIS A 182 9.47 2.92 6.81
CA HIS A 182 10.47 1.99 7.34
C HIS A 182 11.57 1.67 6.32
N LEU A 183 11.20 1.50 5.04
CA LEU A 183 12.17 1.23 3.97
C LEU A 183 13.09 2.41 3.74
N LEU A 184 12.55 3.63 3.66
CA LEU A 184 13.35 4.85 3.49
C LEU A 184 14.29 5.07 4.68
N TYR A 185 13.80 4.85 5.91
CA TYR A 185 14.63 5.01 7.09
C TYR A 185 15.77 3.99 7.14
N LEU A 186 15.50 2.73 6.74
CA LEU A 186 16.51 1.68 6.65
C LEU A 186 17.55 1.95 5.55
N GLU A 187 17.13 2.45 4.38
CA GLU A 187 18.04 2.83 3.28
C GLU A 187 19.07 3.87 3.75
N ARG A 188 18.64 4.82 4.59
CA ARG A 188 19.52 5.83 5.19
C ARG A 188 20.37 5.30 6.35
N ASN A 189 19.94 4.21 6.99
CA ASN A 189 20.55 3.66 8.21
C ASN A 189 20.68 2.13 8.12
N PRO A 190 21.56 1.61 7.24
CA PRO A 190 21.68 0.18 6.98
C PRO A 190 22.12 -0.63 8.21
N ASP A 191 22.77 0.02 9.19
CA ASP A 191 23.16 -0.57 10.47
C ASP A 191 21.96 -1.04 11.32
N LEU A 192 20.75 -0.53 11.02
CA LEU A 192 19.52 -0.88 11.74
C LEU A 192 18.76 -2.05 11.10
N TYR A 193 19.33 -2.73 10.11
CA TYR A 193 18.68 -3.84 9.40
C TYR A 193 18.06 -4.87 10.35
N ALA A 194 18.83 -5.36 11.33
CA ALA A 194 18.34 -6.36 12.28
C ALA A 194 17.15 -5.88 13.11
N LEU A 195 17.06 -4.57 13.40
CA LEU A 195 15.99 -3.97 14.20
C LEU A 195 14.72 -3.75 13.38
N LEU A 196 14.86 -3.43 12.09
CA LEU A 196 13.75 -3.08 11.21
C LEU A 196 13.22 -4.26 10.39
N TYR A 197 14.04 -5.30 10.17
CA TYR A 197 13.69 -6.44 9.32
C TYR A 197 12.34 -7.06 9.64
N ASN A 198 12.12 -7.46 10.90
CA ASN A 198 10.85 -8.09 11.31
C ASN A 198 9.64 -7.16 11.14
N LYS A 199 9.83 -5.85 11.36
CA LYS A 199 8.76 -4.85 11.18
C LYS A 199 8.41 -4.70 9.71
N ILE A 200 9.43 -4.56 8.85
CA ILE A 200 9.26 -4.45 7.40
C ILE A 200 8.59 -5.72 6.86
N GLN A 201 9.05 -6.90 7.23
CA GLN A 201 8.46 -8.17 6.80
C GLN A 201 6.98 -8.28 7.19
N LYS A 202 6.62 -7.85 8.41
CA LYS A 202 5.21 -7.80 8.84
C LYS A 202 4.41 -6.80 8.00
N LEU A 203 4.94 -5.60 7.73
CA LEU A 203 4.26 -4.59 6.92
C LEU A 203 4.08 -5.06 5.47
N VAL A 204 5.08 -5.73 4.89
CA VAL A 204 5.02 -6.37 3.57
C VAL A 204 3.85 -7.36 3.46
N SER A 205 3.53 -8.08 4.52
CA SER A 205 2.39 -9.01 4.53
C SER A 205 1.01 -8.33 4.58
N LEU A 206 0.96 -7.04 4.96
CA LEU A 206 -0.27 -6.27 5.15
C LEU A 206 -0.50 -5.22 4.05
N CYS A 207 0.51 -4.91 3.25
CA CYS A 207 0.42 -3.86 2.25
C CYS A 207 -0.32 -4.31 0.99
N ASP A 208 -1.05 -3.37 0.39
CA ASP A 208 -1.64 -3.53 -0.93
C ASP A 208 -0.57 -3.21 -1.98
N MET A 209 0.13 -4.25 -2.42
CA MET A 209 1.22 -4.16 -3.40
C MET A 209 0.79 -3.51 -4.73
N THR A 210 -0.51 -3.50 -5.06
CA THR A 210 -0.99 -2.89 -6.32
C THR A 210 -1.11 -1.38 -6.27
N ARG A 211 -1.14 -0.81 -5.08
CA ARG A 211 -1.16 0.64 -4.89
C ARG A 211 0.23 1.25 -4.71
N LEU A 212 1.27 0.42 -4.70
CA LEU A 212 2.64 0.90 -4.55
C LEU A 212 3.20 1.34 -5.90
N LYS A 213 3.82 2.52 -5.92
CA LYS A 213 4.56 3.01 -7.09
C LYS A 213 5.71 2.03 -7.41
N PRO A 214 6.07 1.82 -8.69
CA PRO A 214 7.11 0.87 -9.10
C PRO A 214 8.45 1.00 -8.36
N GLN A 215 8.86 2.23 -8.07
CA GLN A 215 10.08 2.53 -7.31
C GLN A 215 10.11 1.90 -5.89
N HIS A 216 8.95 1.78 -5.23
CA HIS A 216 8.85 1.16 -3.90
C HIS A 216 8.87 -0.36 -3.98
N LEU A 217 8.34 -0.94 -5.06
CA LEU A 217 8.36 -2.39 -5.28
C LEU A 217 9.79 -2.93 -5.32
N ILE A 218 10.71 -2.23 -6.01
CA ILE A 218 12.13 -2.60 -6.08
C ILE A 218 12.75 -2.66 -4.68
N ARG A 219 12.41 -1.70 -3.81
CA ARG A 219 12.91 -1.63 -2.42
C ARG A 219 12.36 -2.73 -1.51
N ILE A 220 11.19 -3.28 -1.84
CA ILE A 220 10.53 -4.34 -1.06
C ILE A 220 11.09 -5.72 -1.37
N LEU A 221 11.59 -5.94 -2.59
CA LEU A 221 12.07 -7.26 -3.05
C LEU A 221 12.95 -8.00 -2.02
N PRO A 222 13.96 -7.38 -1.39
CA PRO A 222 14.83 -8.08 -0.43
C PRO A 222 14.14 -8.50 0.88
N PHE A 223 12.93 -8.01 1.14
CA PHE A 223 12.15 -8.27 2.33
C PHE A 223 10.92 -9.14 2.05
N LEU A 224 10.67 -9.49 0.79
CA LEU A 224 9.64 -10.45 0.45
C LEU A 224 10.04 -11.82 1.03
N PRO A 225 9.18 -12.46 1.83
CA PRO A 225 9.33 -13.88 2.10
C PRO A 225 9.37 -14.67 0.80
N THR A 226 10.14 -15.77 0.76
CA THR A 226 10.33 -16.63 -0.41
C THR A 226 9.04 -16.94 -1.18
N SER A 227 7.95 -17.27 -0.47
CA SER A 227 6.69 -17.56 -1.16
C SER A 227 6.05 -16.33 -1.82
N MET A 228 6.19 -15.16 -1.20
CA MET A 228 5.73 -13.89 -1.80
C MET A 228 6.57 -13.57 -3.03
N GLU A 229 7.90 -13.67 -2.90
CA GLU A 229 8.83 -13.42 -3.99
C GLU A 229 8.54 -14.33 -5.19
N ALA A 230 8.35 -15.63 -4.95
CA ALA A 230 7.99 -16.59 -5.99
C ALA A 230 6.67 -16.22 -6.68
N LEU A 231 5.61 -15.91 -5.91
CA LEU A 231 4.33 -15.47 -6.50
C LEU A 231 4.46 -14.14 -7.26
N HIS A 232 5.35 -13.24 -6.86
CA HIS A 232 5.53 -11.95 -7.52
C HIS A 232 6.44 -12.00 -8.75
N ASN A 233 7.47 -12.84 -8.77
CA ASN A 233 8.53 -12.76 -9.77
C ASN A 233 8.63 -14.01 -10.67
N ALA A 234 8.29 -15.21 -10.18
CA ALA A 234 8.52 -16.44 -10.93
C ALA A 234 7.61 -16.57 -12.17
N SER A 235 8.10 -17.13 -13.27
CA SER A 235 7.23 -17.46 -14.40
C SER A 235 6.35 -18.68 -14.09
N ALA A 236 6.87 -19.60 -13.28
CA ALA A 236 6.17 -20.78 -12.80
C ALA A 236 6.41 -21.03 -11.31
N VAL A 237 5.42 -21.58 -10.62
CA VAL A 237 5.52 -21.92 -9.20
C VAL A 237 5.11 -23.36 -8.92
N CYS A 238 5.66 -23.93 -7.85
CA CYS A 238 5.14 -25.14 -7.24
C CYS A 238 4.54 -24.81 -5.87
N ILE A 239 3.43 -25.47 -5.55
CA ILE A 239 2.67 -25.22 -4.32
C ILE A 239 2.88 -26.42 -3.41
N ARG A 240 3.67 -26.26 -2.35
CA ARG A 240 4.07 -27.34 -1.43
C ARG A 240 3.40 -27.19 -0.07
N ASN A 241 2.70 -28.20 0.39
CA ASN A 241 2.17 -28.24 1.74
C ASN A 241 3.32 -28.29 2.75
N VAL A 242 3.22 -27.52 3.82
CA VAL A 242 4.26 -27.46 4.86
C VAL A 242 4.26 -28.68 5.78
N THR A 243 3.21 -29.51 5.73
CA THR A 243 3.05 -30.69 6.59
C THR A 243 3.25 -31.99 5.81
N GLY A 244 4.00 -32.92 6.42
CA GLY A 244 4.17 -34.27 5.91
C GLY A 244 5.11 -34.44 4.70
N PRO A 245 5.32 -35.70 4.25
CA PRO A 245 6.23 -36.05 3.15
C PRO A 245 5.59 -35.95 1.75
N PHE A 246 4.26 -35.89 1.66
CA PHE A 246 3.51 -35.61 0.44
C PHE A 246 3.05 -34.16 0.50
N GLY A 247 3.54 -33.32 -0.41
CA GLY A 247 3.42 -31.88 -0.27
C GLY A 247 2.99 -31.16 -1.52
N TYR A 248 3.32 -31.64 -2.72
CA TYR A 248 3.11 -30.83 -3.93
C TYR A 248 1.71 -30.99 -4.50
N LEU A 249 1.01 -29.87 -4.67
CA LEU A 249 -0.32 -29.81 -5.26
C LEU A 249 -0.27 -30.19 -6.74
N SER A 250 -1.04 -31.19 -7.17
CA SER A 250 -1.22 -31.57 -8.58
C SER A 250 -2.56 -32.27 -8.79
N GLU A 251 -2.95 -32.48 -10.05
CA GLU A 251 -4.14 -33.25 -10.39
C GLU A 251 -3.96 -34.73 -10.00
N CYS A 252 -5.00 -35.33 -9.42
CA CYS A 252 -5.10 -36.76 -9.18
C CYS A 252 -5.33 -37.49 -10.52
N PRO A 253 -4.60 -38.56 -10.89
CA PRO A 253 -4.67 -39.12 -12.23
C PRO A 253 -6.00 -39.83 -12.49
N GLN A 254 -6.73 -40.23 -11.44
CA GLN A 254 -7.95 -41.03 -11.57
C GLN A 254 -9.25 -40.23 -11.46
N THR A 255 -9.25 -39.07 -10.81
CA THR A 255 -10.49 -38.45 -10.31
C THR A 255 -10.73 -37.01 -10.76
N SER A 256 -9.80 -36.41 -11.52
CA SER A 256 -9.82 -34.96 -11.85
C SER A 256 -9.88 -34.03 -10.63
N LEU A 257 -9.74 -34.56 -9.42
CA LEU A 257 -9.59 -33.80 -8.19
C LEU A 257 -8.15 -33.31 -8.06
N MET A 258 -7.91 -32.44 -7.09
CA MET A 258 -6.57 -32.05 -6.68
C MET A 258 -6.05 -32.95 -5.55
N CYS A 259 -4.78 -33.29 -5.64
CA CYS A 259 -4.05 -34.17 -4.73
C CYS A 259 -2.73 -33.54 -4.29
N THR A 260 -2.14 -34.13 -3.26
CA THR A 260 -0.76 -33.86 -2.83
C THR A 260 0.16 -35.00 -3.22
N TYR A 261 1.36 -34.68 -3.70
CA TYR A 261 2.36 -35.64 -4.16
C TYR A 261 3.70 -35.46 -3.46
N SER A 262 4.47 -36.53 -3.39
CA SER A 262 5.85 -36.48 -2.93
C SER A 262 6.74 -35.67 -3.89
N ALA A 263 7.87 -35.17 -3.39
CA ALA A 263 8.83 -34.36 -4.17
C ALA A 263 9.28 -34.99 -5.51
N ASN A 264 9.30 -36.33 -5.61
CA ASN A 264 9.66 -37.05 -6.84
C ASN A 264 8.73 -36.76 -8.02
N TYR A 265 7.51 -36.27 -7.77
CA TYR A 265 6.53 -35.90 -8.79
C TYR A 265 6.33 -34.38 -8.91
N LYS A 266 7.28 -33.57 -8.40
CA LYS A 266 7.23 -32.10 -8.43
C LYS A 266 6.99 -31.55 -9.84
N TYR A 267 7.54 -32.19 -10.89
CA TYR A 267 7.34 -31.79 -12.28
C TYR A 267 5.86 -31.77 -12.74
N ARG A 268 4.98 -32.56 -12.12
CA ARG A 268 3.52 -32.53 -12.38
C ARG A 268 2.79 -31.40 -11.64
N SER A 269 3.49 -30.74 -10.72
CA SER A 269 2.97 -29.79 -9.74
C SER A 269 3.39 -28.35 -10.04
N VAL A 270 3.78 -28.10 -11.30
CA VAL A 270 4.23 -26.79 -11.78
C VAL A 270 3.04 -26.03 -12.36
N TYR A 271 2.87 -24.78 -11.93
CA TYR A 271 1.79 -23.89 -12.35
C TYR A 271 2.37 -22.61 -12.95
N SER A 272 1.91 -22.22 -14.13
CA SER A 272 2.11 -20.85 -14.61
C SER A 272 1.23 -19.91 -13.80
N VAL A 273 1.75 -18.72 -13.48
CA VAL A 273 1.05 -17.74 -12.64
C VAL A 273 0.62 -16.54 -13.46
N GLU A 274 -0.69 -16.32 -13.54
CA GLU A 274 -1.25 -15.06 -14.00
C GLU A 274 -1.62 -14.20 -12.79
N ARG A 275 -1.08 -12.98 -12.76
CA ARG A 275 -1.19 -12.05 -11.63
C ARG A 275 -2.28 -11.05 -11.91
N LEU A 276 -3.23 -10.93 -11.00
CA LEU A 276 -4.34 -9.98 -11.07
C LEU A 276 -4.11 -8.83 -10.07
N LEU A 277 -5.04 -7.87 -10.05
CA LEU A 277 -5.06 -6.81 -9.04
C LEU A 277 -5.21 -7.39 -7.62
N GLY A 278 -4.45 -6.86 -6.66
CA GLY A 278 -4.27 -7.36 -5.30
C GLY A 278 -3.34 -8.57 -5.21
N SER A 279 -3.46 -9.35 -4.14
CA SER A 279 -2.80 -10.67 -4.01
C SER A 279 -3.64 -11.77 -4.64
N LYS A 280 -4.14 -11.54 -5.86
CA LYS A 280 -5.02 -12.48 -6.59
C LYS A 280 -4.26 -13.13 -7.75
N TYR A 281 -4.44 -14.43 -7.91
CA TYR A 281 -3.69 -15.23 -8.88
C TYR A 281 -4.60 -16.23 -9.59
N ILE A 282 -4.34 -16.45 -10.88
CA ILE A 282 -4.86 -17.60 -11.63
C ILE A 282 -3.68 -18.55 -11.83
N LEU A 283 -3.89 -19.82 -11.47
CA LEU A 283 -2.86 -20.85 -11.45
C LEU A 283 -3.22 -21.94 -12.46
N ARG A 284 -2.45 -22.04 -13.54
CA ARG A 284 -2.65 -23.04 -14.59
C ARG A 284 -1.54 -24.07 -14.55
N SER A 285 -1.88 -25.34 -14.34
CA SER A 285 -0.92 -26.44 -14.40
C SER A 285 -0.28 -26.48 -15.78
N ILE A 286 1.04 -26.50 -15.82
CA ILE A 286 1.81 -26.62 -17.06
C ILE A 286 1.72 -28.04 -17.60
N TYR A 287 1.74 -29.03 -16.72
CA TYR A 287 1.66 -30.43 -17.13
C TYR A 287 0.25 -30.80 -17.62
N TRP A 288 -0.78 -30.46 -16.85
CA TRP A 288 -2.17 -30.86 -17.14
C TRP A 288 -2.94 -29.86 -17.99
N GLN A 289 -2.39 -28.65 -18.20
CA GLN A 289 -3.02 -27.56 -18.96
C GLN A 289 -4.39 -27.12 -18.39
N ARG A 290 -4.61 -27.35 -17.09
CA ARG A 290 -5.85 -27.11 -16.34
C ARG A 290 -5.63 -26.22 -15.12
N TYR A 291 -6.71 -25.68 -14.56
CA TYR A 291 -6.70 -24.76 -13.43
C TYR A 291 -7.19 -25.41 -12.15
N ILE A 292 -6.73 -24.89 -11.01
CA ILE A 292 -7.26 -25.26 -9.70
C ILE A 292 -8.61 -24.57 -9.52
N MET A 293 -9.68 -25.32 -9.28
CA MET A 293 -11.03 -24.78 -9.12
C MET A 293 -11.71 -25.36 -7.89
N SER A 294 -12.28 -24.49 -7.05
CA SER A 294 -13.24 -24.91 -6.02
C SER A 294 -14.65 -24.95 -6.62
N GLU A 295 -15.34 -26.08 -6.51
CA GLU A 295 -16.74 -26.17 -6.94
C GLU A 295 -17.65 -25.52 -5.89
N ASN A 296 -18.18 -24.34 -6.22
CA ASN A 296 -19.19 -23.66 -5.40
C ASN A 296 -20.57 -24.29 -5.60
N ARG A 297 -20.75 -25.54 -5.17
CA ARG A 297 -22.11 -26.02 -4.89
C ARG A 297 -22.48 -25.59 -3.48
N ASN A 298 -23.29 -24.53 -3.36
CA ASN A 298 -24.56 -24.60 -2.62
C ASN A 298 -25.30 -23.25 -2.57
N ASN A 299 -26.51 -23.23 -3.14
CA ASN A 299 -27.63 -22.36 -2.78
C ASN A 299 -28.25 -22.77 -1.41
N GLY A 300 -27.44 -23.17 -0.44
CA GLY A 300 -27.87 -23.71 0.85
C GLY A 300 -27.15 -23.02 2.01
N SER A 301 -27.90 -22.64 3.04
CA SER A 301 -27.52 -21.75 4.15
C SER A 301 -26.47 -22.30 5.15
N SER A 302 -25.84 -23.45 4.88
CA SER A 302 -24.72 -23.95 5.69
C SER A 302 -23.59 -24.47 4.82
N VAL A 303 -22.41 -23.87 4.95
CA VAL A 303 -21.16 -24.38 4.35
C VAL A 303 -20.67 -25.51 5.26
N PRO A 304 -20.48 -26.75 4.77
CA PRO A 304 -19.89 -27.83 5.55
C PRO A 304 -18.52 -27.45 6.13
N ALA A 305 -18.13 -28.03 7.27
CA ALA A 305 -16.82 -27.78 7.91
C ALA A 305 -15.63 -28.24 7.05
N PHE A 306 -15.87 -29.16 6.11
CA PHE A 306 -14.90 -29.72 5.18
C PHE A 306 -15.60 -30.14 3.90
N ILE A 307 -14.99 -29.87 2.73
CA ILE A 307 -15.50 -30.34 1.43
C ILE A 307 -14.33 -30.78 0.53
N LYS A 308 -14.43 -31.99 -0.06
CA LYS A 308 -13.56 -32.49 -1.14
C LYS A 308 -14.11 -32.03 -2.50
N ASN A 309 -13.97 -30.74 -2.80
CA ASN A 309 -14.52 -30.11 -4.01
C ASN A 309 -13.48 -29.28 -4.78
N ILE A 310 -12.20 -29.64 -4.65
CA ILE A 310 -11.12 -28.97 -5.39
C ILE A 310 -10.79 -29.82 -6.61
N TYR A 311 -11.08 -29.27 -7.78
CA TYR A 311 -10.96 -29.93 -9.07
C TYR A 311 -9.87 -29.31 -9.92
N SER A 312 -9.34 -30.14 -10.81
CA SER A 312 -8.64 -29.69 -12.01
C SER A 312 -9.68 -29.39 -13.08
N SER A 313 -9.75 -28.14 -13.53
CA SER A 313 -10.79 -27.65 -14.45
C SER A 313 -10.20 -27.03 -15.71
N GLY A 314 -10.94 -27.08 -16.82
CA GLY A 314 -10.62 -26.31 -18.03
C GLY A 314 -10.92 -24.81 -17.89
N THR A 315 -11.72 -24.42 -16.89
CA THR A 315 -12.10 -23.02 -16.66
C THR A 315 -11.18 -22.36 -15.63
N PRO A 316 -10.70 -21.12 -15.87
CA PRO A 316 -9.87 -20.41 -14.92
C PRO A 316 -10.63 -20.11 -13.62
N SER A 317 -9.90 -20.12 -12.50
CA SER A 317 -10.41 -19.74 -11.19
C SER A 317 -9.41 -18.83 -10.50
N VAL A 318 -9.92 -17.83 -9.78
CA VAL A 318 -9.12 -16.83 -9.08
C VAL A 318 -8.93 -17.24 -7.63
N TRP A 319 -7.68 -17.23 -7.17
CA TRP A 319 -7.33 -17.52 -5.79
C TRP A 319 -6.70 -16.29 -5.14
N GLN A 320 -7.15 -15.95 -3.94
CA GLN A 320 -6.57 -14.88 -3.14
C GLN A 320 -5.49 -15.48 -2.22
N ALA A 321 -4.26 -15.01 -2.34
CA ALA A 321 -3.20 -15.35 -1.40
C ALA A 321 -3.35 -14.52 -0.12
N VAL A 322 -3.25 -15.21 1.02
CA VAL A 322 -3.13 -14.62 2.35
C VAL A 322 -1.80 -15.07 2.93
N PHE A 323 -0.92 -14.11 3.22
CA PHE A 323 0.43 -14.41 3.66
C PHE A 323 0.53 -14.59 5.17
N VAL A 324 1.21 -15.66 5.59
CA VAL A 324 1.46 -15.99 7.00
C VAL A 324 2.93 -16.33 7.16
N GLY A 325 3.74 -15.32 7.51
CA GLY A 325 5.19 -15.46 7.54
C GLY A 325 5.73 -15.76 6.13
N ASN A 326 6.45 -16.88 5.97
CA ASN A 326 6.91 -17.36 4.67
C ASN A 326 5.90 -18.26 3.94
N ASN A 327 4.74 -18.53 4.54
CA ASN A 327 3.74 -19.42 3.97
C ASN A 327 2.57 -18.62 3.39
N VAL A 328 1.78 -19.29 2.56
CA VAL A 328 0.61 -18.75 1.87
C VAL A 328 -0.58 -19.65 2.18
N ALA A 329 -1.67 -19.06 2.64
CA ALA A 329 -2.99 -19.68 2.56
C ALA A 329 -3.68 -19.19 1.27
N LEU A 330 -4.25 -20.11 0.50
CA LEU A 330 -4.98 -19.77 -0.73
C LEU A 330 -6.47 -19.80 -0.45
N MET A 331 -7.13 -18.67 -0.61
CA MET A 331 -8.55 -18.50 -0.36
C MET A 331 -9.34 -18.51 -1.67
N ASP A 332 -10.50 -19.16 -1.64
CA ASP A 332 -11.40 -19.28 -2.78
C ASP A 332 -12.00 -17.91 -3.20
N PRO A 333 -12.57 -17.78 -4.40
CA PRO A 333 -13.17 -16.52 -4.86
C PRO A 333 -14.25 -15.95 -3.95
N THR A 334 -14.96 -16.79 -3.18
CA THR A 334 -16.02 -16.32 -2.26
C THR A 334 -15.47 -15.79 -0.94
N MET A 335 -14.17 -15.95 -0.69
CA MET A 335 -13.50 -15.60 0.56
C MET A 335 -14.16 -16.28 1.77
N ARG A 336 -14.62 -17.52 1.59
CA ARG A 336 -15.24 -18.31 2.68
C ARG A 336 -14.45 -19.57 3.00
N GLN A 337 -13.54 -19.97 2.13
CA GLN A 337 -12.82 -21.22 2.26
C GLN A 337 -11.34 -21.10 1.91
N TYR A 338 -10.51 -21.82 2.66
CA TYR A 338 -9.09 -21.98 2.39
C TYR A 338 -8.81 -23.34 1.76
N LEU A 339 -7.88 -23.36 0.80
CA LEU A 339 -7.32 -24.56 0.21
C LEU A 339 -6.37 -25.25 1.20
N CYS A 340 -6.60 -26.53 1.46
CA CYS A 340 -5.87 -27.30 2.46
C CYS A 340 -5.48 -28.67 1.93
N GLY A 341 -4.35 -29.19 2.41
CA GLY A 341 -3.83 -30.51 2.00
C GLY A 341 -3.03 -31.21 3.10
N GLY A 342 -2.98 -30.63 4.30
CA GLY A 342 -2.08 -31.10 5.36
C GLY A 342 -2.66 -32.18 6.28
N ASN A 343 -3.97 -32.42 6.22
CA ASN A 343 -4.56 -33.53 6.97
C ASN A 343 -4.21 -34.87 6.31
N GLN A 344 -3.33 -35.63 6.96
CA GLN A 344 -2.85 -36.93 6.52
C GLN A 344 -3.92 -38.04 6.54
N THR A 345 -5.14 -37.78 7.03
CA THR A 345 -6.25 -38.76 6.96
C THR A 345 -7.07 -38.62 5.67
N MET A 346 -6.78 -37.62 4.82
CA MET A 346 -7.58 -37.31 3.63
C MET A 346 -7.21 -38.15 2.40
N TRP A 347 -7.31 -39.47 2.53
CA TRP A 347 -7.05 -40.39 1.41
C TRP A 347 -8.33 -40.83 0.71
N SER A 348 -8.22 -41.19 -0.57
CA SER A 348 -9.18 -42.02 -1.30
C SER A 348 -8.40 -42.81 -2.35
N SER A 349 -8.63 -44.12 -2.47
CA SER A 349 -8.02 -44.96 -3.52
C SER A 349 -6.49 -44.79 -3.67
N ALA A 350 -5.76 -44.69 -2.54
CA ALA A 350 -4.32 -44.43 -2.47
C ALA A 350 -3.84 -43.04 -2.93
N GLU A 351 -4.75 -42.09 -3.12
CA GLU A 351 -4.47 -40.69 -3.42
C GLU A 351 -4.77 -39.79 -2.21
N GLN A 352 -3.85 -38.88 -1.86
CA GLN A 352 -4.07 -37.91 -0.78
C GLN A 352 -4.68 -36.63 -1.35
N HIS A 353 -5.97 -36.43 -1.06
CA HIS A 353 -6.75 -35.35 -1.65
C HIS A 353 -6.54 -34.00 -0.95
N VAL A 354 -6.65 -32.97 -1.76
CA VAL A 354 -6.75 -31.58 -1.35
C VAL A 354 -8.23 -31.26 -1.10
N TYR A 355 -8.49 -30.39 -0.15
CA TYR A 355 -9.83 -30.07 0.33
C TYR A 355 -9.94 -28.60 0.73
N SER A 356 -11.15 -28.18 1.07
CA SER A 356 -11.41 -26.85 1.62
C SER A 356 -11.73 -26.90 3.11
N ARG A 357 -11.31 -25.87 3.85
CA ARG A 357 -11.75 -25.56 5.22
C ARG A 357 -12.42 -24.20 5.23
N ARG A 358 -13.42 -23.99 6.10
CA ARG A 358 -14.07 -22.69 6.25
C ARG A 358 -13.11 -21.65 6.84
N ALA A 359 -13.30 -20.39 6.46
CA ALA A 359 -12.49 -19.29 6.94
C ALA A 359 -12.53 -19.14 8.47
N GLU A 360 -13.69 -19.41 9.08
CA GLU A 360 -13.91 -19.37 10.54
C GLU A 360 -13.06 -20.41 11.29
N ASP A 361 -12.77 -21.55 10.65
CA ASP A 361 -12.01 -22.65 11.24
C ASP A 361 -10.49 -22.48 11.02
N PHE A 362 -10.06 -21.47 10.25
CA PHE A 362 -8.68 -21.32 9.80
C PHE A 362 -7.68 -21.24 10.94
N LEU A 363 -7.97 -20.49 12.01
CA LEU A 363 -7.03 -20.34 13.12
C LEU A 363 -6.73 -21.67 13.84
N LEU A 364 -7.71 -22.58 13.90
CA LEU A 364 -7.55 -23.88 14.55
C LEU A 364 -6.79 -24.88 13.65
N TYR A 365 -7.00 -24.81 12.33
CA TYR A 365 -6.45 -25.76 11.36
C TYR A 365 -5.43 -25.13 10.40
N GLN A 366 -4.82 -24.01 10.80
CA GLN A 366 -3.93 -23.23 9.94
C GLN A 366 -2.82 -24.08 9.34
N HIS A 367 -2.20 -24.94 10.15
CA HIS A 367 -1.13 -25.84 9.73
C HIS A 367 -1.51 -26.75 8.55
N GLU A 368 -2.78 -27.10 8.39
CA GLU A 368 -3.25 -27.93 7.27
C GLU A 368 -3.36 -27.16 5.93
N CYS A 369 -3.52 -25.84 6.02
CA CYS A 369 -3.90 -24.94 4.94
C CYS A 369 -2.78 -23.97 4.51
N LEU A 370 -1.61 -24.09 5.13
CA LEU A 370 -0.43 -23.33 4.77
C LEU A 370 0.38 -24.05 3.70
N TRP A 371 0.73 -23.30 2.67
CA TRP A 371 1.54 -23.72 1.55
C TRP A 371 2.82 -22.90 1.47
N LEU A 372 3.94 -23.54 1.18
CA LEU A 372 5.16 -22.91 0.72
C LEU A 372 5.08 -22.80 -0.81
N ILE A 373 5.28 -21.60 -1.35
CA ILE A 373 5.35 -21.37 -2.78
C ILE A 373 6.82 -21.32 -3.19
N GLU A 374 7.19 -22.20 -4.11
CA GLU A 374 8.55 -22.33 -4.60
C GLU A 374 8.62 -21.85 -6.05
N ASP A 375 9.69 -21.15 -6.41
CA ASP A 375 10.00 -20.87 -7.81
C ASP A 375 10.31 -22.19 -8.53
N CYS A 376 9.53 -22.47 -9.59
CA CYS A 376 9.67 -23.64 -10.45
C CYS A 376 9.85 -23.26 -11.91
N SER A 377 10.31 -22.04 -12.17
CA SER A 377 10.49 -21.50 -13.52
C SER A 377 11.45 -22.33 -14.38
N SER A 378 12.39 -23.07 -13.76
CA SER A 378 13.30 -23.98 -14.48
C SER A 378 12.63 -25.20 -15.11
N PHE A 379 11.35 -25.46 -14.82
CA PHE A 379 10.56 -26.54 -15.41
C PHE A 379 9.69 -26.08 -16.59
N MET A 380 9.69 -24.78 -16.91
CA MET A 380 9.21 -24.24 -18.18
C MET A 380 10.31 -24.37 -19.23
#